data_AF-A0A4Q3ELY2-F1
#
_entry.id   AF-A0A4Q3ELY2-F1
#
_cell.length_a   1.000
_cell.length_b   1.000
_cell.length_c   1.000
_cell.angle_alpha   90.00
_cell.angle_beta   90.00
_cell.angle_gamma   90.00
#
_symmetry.space_group_name_H-M   'P 1'
#
loop_
_entity.id
_entity.type
_entity.pdbx_description
1 polymer ?
#
loop_
_entity_poly.entity_id
_entity_poly.type
_entity_poly.pdbx_seq_one_letter_code
_entity_poly.pdbx_strand_id
1 'polypeptide(L)'
;MRYLLILLLCLPFWVSAQQPYSTNNKEAIKFYALANESINYQQYTKALEQLNQSIAADDQFVEAHNQLGNVYRYLHRYAEAAPQFTKAISLNPNYNRAMYLNLGDVDIMIGKYAEAKTILQKYLSFNEVLPKDRATAQKLIVDCDFSLNAVQHPVDFKPENLGNSINTAA
;
A
#
# COMPACT_ATOMS: atom_id res chain seq x y z
N MET A 1 -65.28 26.00 1.19
CA MET A 1 -63.90 26.47 0.91
C MET A 1 -62.93 25.41 1.42
N ARG A 2 -62.20 24.80 0.48
CA ARG A 2 -61.30 23.65 0.69
C ARG A 2 -59.89 24.21 0.80
N TYR A 3 -59.33 24.32 2.01
CA TYR A 3 -57.93 24.72 2.15
C TYR A 3 -57.04 23.50 1.87
N LEU A 4 -56.31 23.61 0.76
CA LEU A 4 -55.35 22.67 0.23
C LEU A 4 -54.06 22.76 1.05
N LEU A 5 -53.76 21.72 1.82
CA LEU A 5 -52.46 21.54 2.48
C LEU A 5 -51.44 21.12 1.40
N ILE A 6 -50.55 22.03 0.99
CA ILE A 6 -49.37 21.66 0.18
C ILE A 6 -48.19 21.55 1.15
N LEU A 7 -47.92 20.31 1.56
CA LEU A 7 -46.72 19.94 2.32
C LEU A 7 -45.62 19.64 1.30
N LEU A 8 -44.79 20.65 1.00
CA LEU A 8 -43.59 20.52 0.17
C LEU A 8 -42.52 19.76 0.96
N LEU A 9 -42.55 18.43 0.88
CA LEU A 9 -41.49 17.54 1.34
C LEU A 9 -40.31 17.63 0.37
N CYS A 10 -39.46 18.64 0.54
CA CYS A 10 -38.11 18.62 -0.01
C CYS A 10 -37.26 17.65 0.82
N LEU A 11 -37.24 16.37 0.44
CA LEU A 11 -36.23 15.43 0.93
C LEU A 11 -34.92 15.73 0.18
N PRO A 12 -33.85 16.19 0.83
CA PRO A 12 -32.55 16.21 0.20
C PRO A 12 -32.10 14.75 0.02
N PHE A 13 -32.14 14.27 -1.23
CA PHE A 13 -31.39 13.07 -1.63
C PHE A 13 -29.91 13.40 -1.50
N TRP A 14 -29.34 13.12 -0.33
CA TRP A 14 -27.90 12.98 -0.19
C TRP A 14 -27.51 11.68 -0.90
N VAL A 15 -27.35 11.74 -2.22
CA VAL A 15 -26.60 10.69 -2.93
C VAL A 15 -25.18 10.82 -2.40
N SER A 16 -24.81 9.96 -1.45
CA SER A 16 -23.41 9.73 -1.14
C SER A 16 -22.82 9.12 -2.41
N ALA A 17 -22.19 9.95 -3.25
CA ALA A 17 -21.51 9.49 -4.44
C ALA A 17 -20.41 8.53 -3.96
N GLN A 18 -20.62 7.23 -4.18
CA GLN A 18 -19.53 6.27 -4.01
C GLN A 18 -18.38 6.76 -4.89
N GLN A 19 -17.18 6.85 -4.31
CA GLN A 19 -15.97 7.16 -5.08
C GLN A 19 -15.93 6.17 -6.26
N PRO A 20 -15.76 6.65 -7.50
CA PRO A 20 -15.77 5.77 -8.65
C PRO A 20 -14.58 4.81 -8.53
N TYR A 21 -14.87 3.52 -8.41
CA TYR A 21 -13.84 2.49 -8.47
C TYR A 21 -13.22 2.43 -9.86
N SER A 22 -11.97 1.99 -9.97
CA SER A 22 -11.32 1.76 -11.28
C SER A 22 -11.97 0.64 -12.10
N THR A 23 -12.86 -0.15 -11.51
CA THR A 23 -13.61 -1.23 -12.17
C THR A 23 -15.12 -0.98 -12.14
N ASN A 24 -15.83 -1.55 -13.12
CA ASN A 24 -17.29 -1.70 -13.11
C ASN A 24 -17.75 -3.15 -12.80
N ASN A 25 -16.82 -4.08 -12.57
CA ASN A 25 -17.13 -5.47 -12.26
C ASN A 25 -17.74 -5.57 -10.85
N LYS A 26 -19.04 -5.88 -10.79
CA LYS A 26 -19.80 -5.97 -9.53
C LYS A 26 -19.27 -7.05 -8.58
N GLU A 27 -18.75 -8.15 -9.12
CA GLU A 27 -18.17 -9.24 -8.32
C GLU A 27 -16.85 -8.80 -7.70
N ALA A 28 -15.99 -8.15 -8.48
CA ALA A 28 -14.74 -7.56 -7.97
C ALA A 28 -15.02 -6.56 -6.84
N ILE A 29 -15.95 -5.61 -7.07
CA ILE A 29 -16.37 -4.61 -6.07
C ILE A 29 -16.91 -5.28 -4.80
N LYS A 30 -17.71 -6.34 -4.93
CA LYS A 30 -18.25 -7.08 -3.79
C LYS A 30 -17.12 -7.69 -2.94
N PHE A 31 -16.19 -8.41 -3.56
CA PHE A 31 -15.08 -9.04 -2.84
C PHE A 31 -14.14 -8.00 -2.21
N TYR A 32 -13.88 -6.88 -2.88
CA TYR A 32 -13.15 -5.76 -2.32
C TYR A 32 -13.83 -5.15 -1.08
N ALA A 33 -15.16 -4.96 -1.12
CA ALA A 33 -15.92 -4.48 0.02
C ALA A 33 -15.84 -5.44 1.22
N LEU A 34 -15.99 -6.74 0.98
CA LEU A 34 -15.83 -7.78 2.00
C LEU A 34 -14.41 -7.81 2.59
N ALA A 35 -13.38 -7.60 1.77
CA ALA A 35 -12.02 -7.50 2.24
C ALA A 35 -11.82 -6.31 3.19
N ASN A 36 -12.36 -5.14 2.84
CA ASN A 36 -12.27 -3.97 3.71
C ASN A 36 -12.99 -4.19 5.06
N GLU A 37 -14.12 -4.89 5.06
CA GLU A 37 -14.78 -5.33 6.29
C GLU A 37 -13.88 -6.25 7.13
N SER A 38 -13.29 -7.28 6.50
CA SER A 38 -12.34 -8.18 7.19
C SER A 38 -11.13 -7.43 7.74
N ILE A 39 -10.59 -6.43 7.02
CA ILE A 39 -9.50 -5.57 7.51
C ILE A 39 -9.93 -4.78 8.76
N ASN A 40 -11.15 -4.23 8.78
CA ASN A 40 -11.67 -3.50 9.93
C ASN A 40 -11.79 -4.40 11.18
N TYR A 41 -12.12 -5.67 10.99
CA TYR A 41 -12.12 -6.69 12.05
C TYR A 41 -10.76 -7.37 12.29
N GLN A 42 -9.68 -6.86 11.66
CA GLN A 42 -8.32 -7.42 11.76
C GLN A 42 -8.19 -8.89 11.31
N GLN A 43 -9.13 -9.36 10.48
CA GLN A 43 -9.16 -10.71 9.91
C GLN A 43 -8.29 -10.77 8.65
N TYR A 44 -6.98 -10.52 8.78
CA TYR A 44 -6.09 -10.31 7.64
C TYR A 44 -5.99 -11.51 6.69
N THR A 45 -6.00 -12.75 7.18
CA THR A 45 -6.01 -13.94 6.31
C THR A 45 -7.24 -13.99 5.40
N LYS A 46 -8.41 -13.65 5.94
CA LYS A 46 -9.66 -13.58 5.19
C LYS A 46 -9.67 -12.42 4.21
N ALA A 47 -9.14 -11.26 4.62
CA ALA A 47 -8.97 -10.12 3.73
C ALA A 47 -8.08 -10.44 2.53
N LEU A 48 -6.98 -11.19 2.73
CA LEU A 48 -6.11 -11.64 1.64
C LEU A 48 -6.86 -12.53 0.64
N GLU A 49 -7.66 -13.49 1.13
CA GLU A 49 -8.47 -14.36 0.27
C GLU A 49 -9.47 -13.53 -0.56
N GLN A 50 -10.19 -12.61 0.09
CA GLN A 50 -11.19 -11.76 -0.55
C GLN A 50 -10.56 -10.78 -1.55
N LEU A 51 -9.39 -10.21 -1.26
CA LEU A 51 -8.67 -9.36 -2.21
C LEU A 51 -8.19 -10.15 -3.43
N ASN A 52 -7.75 -11.39 -3.24
CA ASN A 52 -7.39 -12.26 -4.37
C ASN A 52 -8.63 -12.63 -5.20
N GLN A 53 -9.78 -12.90 -4.58
CA GLN A 53 -11.05 -13.10 -5.31
C GLN A 53 -11.46 -11.84 -6.08
N SER A 54 -11.27 -10.66 -5.50
CA SER A 54 -11.53 -9.38 -6.16
C SER A 54 -10.67 -9.20 -7.41
N ILE A 55 -9.37 -9.48 -7.31
CA ILE A 55 -8.41 -9.37 -8.42
C ILE A 55 -8.65 -10.46 -9.47
N ALA A 56 -9.08 -11.66 -9.06
CA ALA A 56 -9.44 -12.72 -10.00
C ALA A 56 -10.69 -12.37 -10.83
N ALA A 57 -11.63 -11.62 -10.25
CA ALA A 57 -12.80 -11.12 -10.97
C ALA A 57 -12.46 -9.95 -11.91
N ASP A 58 -11.54 -9.06 -11.51
CA ASP A 58 -10.99 -8.01 -12.38
C ASP A 58 -9.55 -7.64 -11.98
N ASP A 59 -8.58 -7.98 -12.84
CA ASP A 59 -7.15 -7.77 -12.62
C ASP A 59 -6.70 -6.32 -12.90
N GLN A 60 -7.62 -5.46 -13.37
CA GLN A 60 -7.40 -4.03 -13.57
C GLN A 60 -7.91 -3.20 -12.38
N PHE A 61 -8.38 -3.85 -11.30
CA PHE A 61 -8.90 -3.16 -10.12
C PHE A 61 -7.75 -2.58 -9.27
N VAL A 62 -7.42 -1.32 -9.53
CA VAL A 62 -6.30 -0.56 -8.91
C VAL A 62 -6.37 -0.60 -7.39
N GLU A 63 -7.56 -0.34 -6.83
CA GLU A 63 -7.79 -0.28 -5.39
C GLU A 63 -7.55 -1.62 -4.71
N ALA A 64 -7.96 -2.72 -5.34
CA ALA A 64 -7.74 -4.06 -4.81
C ALA A 64 -6.26 -4.42 -4.78
N HIS A 65 -5.50 -4.11 -5.84
CA HIS A 65 -4.05 -4.30 -5.84
C HIS A 65 -3.35 -3.44 -4.77
N ASN A 66 -3.71 -2.16 -4.65
CA ASN A 66 -3.15 -1.29 -3.61
C ASN A 66 -3.47 -1.81 -2.19
N GLN A 67 -4.71 -2.22 -1.92
CA GLN A 67 -5.10 -2.77 -0.62
C GLN A 67 -4.41 -4.10 -0.33
N LEU A 68 -4.27 -4.99 -1.33
CA LEU A 68 -3.55 -6.25 -1.16
C LEU A 68 -2.08 -6.02 -0.82
N GLY A 69 -1.43 -5.06 -1.50
CA GLY A 69 -0.09 -4.62 -1.14
C GLY A 69 0.00 -4.09 0.30
N ASN A 70 -0.98 -3.31 0.75
CA ASN A 70 -1.01 -2.77 2.12
C ASN A 70 -1.17 -3.88 3.17
N VAL A 71 -2.06 -4.86 2.93
CA VAL A 71 -2.25 -5.99 3.85
C VAL A 71 -0.99 -6.85 3.90
N TYR A 72 -0.35 -7.16 2.76
CA TYR A 72 0.92 -7.88 2.76
C TYR A 72 2.02 -7.12 3.50
N ARG A 73 2.16 -5.80 3.28
CA ARG A 73 3.13 -4.97 4.01
C ARG A 73 2.87 -4.99 5.51
N TYR A 74 1.62 -4.88 5.94
CA TYR A 74 1.23 -4.94 7.36
C TYR A 74 1.60 -6.28 8.00
N LEU A 75 1.51 -7.38 7.25
CA LEU A 75 1.90 -8.71 7.69
C LEU A 75 3.39 -9.02 7.50
N HIS A 76 4.23 -8.03 7.19
CA HIS A 76 5.66 -8.18 6.89
C HIS A 76 5.98 -9.13 5.71
N ARG A 77 4.99 -9.36 4.83
CA ARG A 77 5.08 -10.19 3.61
C ARG A 77 5.51 -9.34 2.43
N TYR A 78 6.71 -8.76 2.55
CA TYR A 78 7.19 -7.71 1.64
C TYR A 78 7.38 -8.20 0.20
N ALA A 79 7.85 -9.44 0.03
CA ALA A 79 8.04 -10.05 -1.29
C ALA A 79 6.72 -10.17 -2.07
N GLU A 80 5.60 -10.44 -1.38
CA GLU A 80 4.27 -10.45 -1.99
C GLU A 80 3.66 -9.06 -2.16
N ALA A 81 4.04 -8.07 -1.33
CA ALA A 81 3.52 -6.71 -1.41
C ALA A 81 4.02 -5.95 -2.65
N ALA A 82 5.31 -6.05 -2.96
CA ALA A 82 5.96 -5.30 -4.05
C ALA A 82 5.25 -5.44 -5.42
N PRO A 83 4.93 -6.66 -5.91
CA PRO A 83 4.26 -6.80 -7.20
C PRO A 83 2.84 -6.19 -7.21
N GLN A 84 2.16 -6.13 -6.06
CA GLN A 84 0.81 -5.56 -5.98
C GLN A 84 0.84 -4.04 -6.10
N PHE A 85 1.77 -3.37 -5.40
CA PHE A 85 1.97 -1.93 -5.60
C PHE A 85 2.44 -1.61 -7.02
N THR A 86 3.37 -2.41 -7.56
CA THR A 86 3.85 -2.23 -8.94
C THR A 86 2.71 -2.32 -9.95
N LYS A 87 1.84 -3.33 -9.81
CA LYS A 87 0.66 -3.50 -10.66
C LYS A 87 -0.31 -2.32 -10.52
N ALA A 88 -0.65 -1.90 -9.29
CA ALA A 88 -1.52 -0.75 -9.05
C ALA A 88 -0.97 0.55 -9.67
N ILE A 89 0.33 0.81 -9.51
CA ILE A 89 1.01 1.97 -10.13
C ILE A 89 0.98 1.88 -11.66
N SER A 90 1.17 0.69 -12.23
CA SER A 90 1.14 0.49 -13.69
C SER A 90 -0.24 0.72 -14.29
N LEU A 91 -1.30 0.35 -13.56
CA LEU A 91 -2.68 0.53 -13.98
C LEU A 91 -3.12 1.99 -13.89
N ASN A 92 -2.78 2.66 -12.78
CA ASN A 92 -3.06 4.08 -12.61
C ASN A 92 -1.98 4.76 -11.75
N PRO A 93 -0.98 5.42 -12.37
CA PRO A 93 0.10 6.07 -11.65
C PRO A 93 -0.36 7.29 -10.83
N ASN A 94 -1.56 7.81 -11.08
CA ASN A 94 -2.09 9.00 -10.41
C ASN A 94 -3.17 8.67 -9.36
N TYR A 95 -3.56 7.40 -9.20
CA TYR A 95 -4.63 6.98 -8.28
C TYR A 95 -4.32 7.37 -6.83
N ASN A 96 -3.15 6.96 -6.33
CA ASN A 96 -2.71 7.24 -4.98
C ASN A 96 -1.18 7.32 -4.94
N ARG A 97 -0.66 8.54 -4.75
CA ARG A 97 0.79 8.77 -4.72
C ARG A 97 1.49 8.01 -3.57
N ALA A 98 0.78 7.71 -2.48
CA ALA A 98 1.35 6.94 -1.36
C ALA A 98 1.78 5.53 -1.76
N MET A 99 1.27 4.98 -2.89
CA MET A 99 1.74 3.70 -3.42
C MET A 99 3.24 3.72 -3.75
N TYR A 100 3.78 4.84 -4.21
CA TYR A 100 5.22 4.96 -4.52
C TYR A 100 6.08 4.94 -3.25
N LEU A 101 5.64 5.64 -2.19
CA LEU A 101 6.32 5.63 -0.90
C LEU A 101 6.28 4.23 -0.28
N ASN A 102 5.11 3.57 -0.33
CA ASN A 102 4.91 2.21 0.13
C ASN A 102 5.76 1.19 -0.63
N LEU A 103 5.85 1.31 -1.96
CA LEU A 103 6.70 0.44 -2.77
C LEU A 103 8.18 0.65 -2.44
N GLY A 104 8.62 1.90 -2.27
CA GLY A 104 10.01 2.20 -1.87
C GLY A 104 10.38 1.59 -0.52
N ASP A 105 9.50 1.70 0.47
CA ASP A 105 9.68 1.05 1.78
C ASP A 105 9.74 -0.49 1.66
N VAL A 106 8.80 -1.08 0.91
CA VAL A 106 8.76 -2.53 0.68
C VAL A 106 10.01 -3.02 -0.06
N ASP A 107 10.47 -2.31 -1.08
CA ASP A 107 11.65 -2.67 -1.87
C ASP A 107 12.93 -2.62 -1.01
N ILE A 108 13.05 -1.67 -0.07
CA ILE A 108 14.13 -1.65 0.94
C ILE A 108 14.10 -2.92 1.78
N MET A 109 12.92 -3.32 2.25
CA MET A 109 12.76 -4.50 3.12
C MET A 109 13.12 -5.82 2.44
N ILE A 110 13.13 -5.87 1.10
CA ILE A 110 13.57 -7.04 0.31
C ILE A 110 14.93 -6.84 -0.37
N GLY A 111 15.68 -5.80 0.01
CA GLY A 111 17.04 -5.55 -0.47
C GLY A 111 17.16 -4.93 -1.87
N LYS A 112 16.07 -4.47 -2.46
CA LYS A 112 16.02 -3.82 -3.77
C LYS A 112 16.28 -2.32 -3.67
N TYR A 113 17.47 -1.97 -3.16
CA TYR A 113 17.79 -0.59 -2.80
C TYR A 113 17.85 0.37 -4.01
N ALA A 114 18.29 -0.10 -5.18
CA ALA A 114 18.38 0.73 -6.39
C ALA A 114 16.99 1.08 -6.95
N GLU A 115 16.09 0.10 -6.96
CA GLU A 115 14.70 0.24 -7.37
C GLU A 115 13.93 1.13 -6.37
N ALA A 116 14.11 0.89 -5.07
CA ALA A 116 13.55 1.71 -4.01
C ALA A 116 13.97 3.18 -4.14
N LYS A 117 15.26 3.45 -4.34
CA LYS A 117 15.74 4.82 -4.55
C LYS A 117 15.04 5.49 -5.74
N THR A 118 14.95 4.77 -6.86
CA THR A 118 14.29 5.27 -8.08
C THR A 118 12.82 5.61 -7.83
N ILE A 119 12.08 4.72 -7.16
CA ILE A 119 10.64 4.93 -6.92
C ILE A 119 10.37 6.05 -5.91
N LEU A 120 11.24 6.21 -4.91
CA LEU A 120 11.17 7.31 -3.94
C LEU A 120 11.51 8.66 -4.57
N GLN A 121 12.49 8.71 -5.49
CA GLN A 121 12.75 9.91 -6.30
C GLN A 121 11.55 10.26 -7.17
N LYS A 122 10.87 9.26 -7.75
CA LYS A 122 9.62 9.49 -8.47
C LYS A 122 8.53 10.06 -7.55
N TYR A 123 8.38 9.52 -6.33
CA TYR A 123 7.45 10.06 -5.33
C TYR A 123 7.73 11.53 -5.01
N LEU A 124 9.00 11.89 -4.82
CA LEU A 124 9.41 13.28 -4.53
C LEU A 124 9.20 14.25 -5.71
N SER A 125 9.03 13.75 -6.94
CA SER A 125 8.76 14.60 -8.12
C SER A 125 7.32 15.12 -8.20
N PHE A 126 6.40 14.64 -7.36
CA PHE A 126 5.03 15.13 -7.35
C PHE A 126 4.92 16.52 -6.70
N ASN A 127 4.09 17.40 -7.29
CA ASN A 127 3.95 18.80 -6.86
C ASN A 127 3.47 18.98 -5.41
N GLU A 128 2.72 18.01 -4.87
CA GLU A 128 2.14 18.08 -3.53
C GLU A 128 2.48 16.80 -2.76
N VAL A 129 3.70 16.77 -2.20
CA VAL A 129 4.13 15.77 -1.23
C VAL A 129 4.05 16.39 0.16
N LEU A 130 3.37 15.72 1.08
CA LEU A 130 3.24 16.18 2.46
C LEU A 130 4.65 16.32 3.09
N PRO A 131 4.92 17.37 3.90
CA PRO A 131 6.25 17.57 4.48
C PRO A 131 6.78 16.37 5.26
N LYS A 132 5.89 15.66 5.98
CA LYS A 132 6.23 14.42 6.68
C LYS A 132 6.68 13.34 5.70
N ASP A 133 5.91 13.09 4.66
CA ASP A 133 6.21 12.04 3.69
C ASP A 133 7.46 12.37 2.86
N ARG A 134 7.70 13.65 2.60
CA ARG A 134 8.96 14.14 1.99
C ARG A 134 10.16 13.79 2.86
N ALA A 135 10.09 14.08 4.16
CA ALA A 135 11.16 13.75 5.10
C ALA A 135 11.39 12.23 5.19
N THR A 136 10.32 11.44 5.23
CA THR A 136 10.40 9.98 5.18
C THR A 136 11.08 9.49 3.92
N ALA A 137 10.65 9.96 2.74
CA ALA A 137 11.23 9.54 1.46
C ALA A 137 12.71 9.92 1.33
N GLN A 138 13.09 11.12 1.80
CA GLN A 138 14.49 11.56 1.83
C GLN A 138 15.35 10.68 2.73
N LYS A 139 14.85 10.33 3.93
CA LYS A 139 15.53 9.41 4.84
C LYS A 139 15.73 8.04 4.20
N LEU A 140 14.68 7.49 3.58
CA LEU A 140 14.76 6.19 2.91
C LEU A 140 15.73 6.19 1.71
N ILE A 141 15.84 7.29 0.98
CA ILE A 141 16.85 7.46 -0.08
C ILE A 141 18.27 7.43 0.51
N VAL A 142 18.50 8.09 1.65
CA VAL A 142 19.81 8.05 2.34
C VAL A 142 20.13 6.62 2.79
N ASP A 143 19.15 5.88 3.32
CA ASP A 143 19.36 4.47 3.67
C ASP A 143 19.72 3.62 2.44
N CYS A 144 19.02 3.84 1.31
CA CYS A 144 19.35 3.15 0.06
C CYS A 144 20.78 3.45 -0.38
N ASP A 145 21.23 4.70 -0.28
CA ASP A 145 22.60 5.09 -0.65
C ASP A 145 23.65 4.42 0.25
N PHE A 146 23.39 4.37 1.55
CA PHE A 146 24.21 3.64 2.50
C PHE A 146 24.26 2.14 2.17
N SER A 147 23.11 1.51 1.97
CA SER A 147 23.02 0.07 1.66
C SER A 147 23.69 -0.29 0.34
N LEU A 148 23.48 0.52 -0.70
CA LEU A 148 24.16 0.35 -2.00
C LEU A 148 25.68 0.47 -1.85
N ASN A 149 26.16 1.43 -1.05
CA ASN A 149 27.58 1.56 -0.77
C ASN A 149 28.12 0.34 0.01
N ALA A 150 27.43 -0.08 1.07
CA ALA A 150 27.85 -1.19 1.93
C ALA A 150 27.91 -2.53 1.17
N VAL A 151 26.97 -2.78 0.26
CA VAL A 151 26.98 -3.98 -0.60
C VAL A 151 28.23 -4.03 -1.50
N GLN A 152 28.72 -2.88 -1.96
CA GLN A 152 29.93 -2.80 -2.78
C GLN A 152 31.22 -2.79 -1.95
N HIS A 153 31.13 -2.43 -0.67
CA HIS A 153 32.26 -2.29 0.25
C HIS A 153 32.00 -3.09 1.53
N PRO A 154 31.96 -4.43 1.45
CA PRO A 154 31.72 -5.25 2.62
C PRO A 154 32.82 -5.00 3.66
N VAL A 155 32.40 -4.77 4.90
CA VAL A 155 33.32 -4.63 6.04
C VAL A 155 33.55 -5.98 6.67
N ASP A 156 34.80 -6.28 7.00
CA ASP A 156 35.12 -7.47 7.79
C ASP A 156 34.44 -7.38 9.16
N PHE A 157 33.48 -8.27 9.41
CA PHE A 157 32.82 -8.40 10.69
C PHE A 157 33.22 -9.72 11.35
N LYS A 158 33.90 -9.61 12.49
CA LYS A 158 34.27 -10.76 13.33
C LYS A 158 33.40 -10.73 14.58
N PRO A 159 32.26 -11.46 14.61
CA PRO A 159 31.42 -11.49 15.80
C PRO A 159 32.19 -12.13 16.96
N GLU A 160 32.32 -11.39 18.05
CA GLU A 160 32.82 -11.95 19.31
C GLU A 160 31.66 -12.52 20.11
N ASN A 161 31.75 -13.79 20.51
CA ASN A 161 30.76 -14.41 21.39
C ASN A 161 30.93 -13.84 22.80
N LEU A 162 29.91 -13.16 23.32
CA LEU A 162 29.92 -12.50 24.63
C LEU A 162 29.56 -13.47 25.78
N GLY A 163 29.63 -14.78 25.52
CA GLY A 163 29.34 -15.85 26.47
C GLY A 163 27.89 -16.32 26.44
N ASN A 164 27.66 -17.51 27.01
CA ASN A 164 26.38 -18.24 26.96
C ASN A 164 25.19 -17.49 27.59
N SER A 165 25.46 -16.48 28.42
CA SER A 165 24.43 -15.62 29.02
C SER A 165 23.88 -14.57 28.04
N ILE A 166 24.61 -14.25 26.97
CA ILE A 166 24.28 -13.21 25.99
C ILE A 166 24.05 -13.79 24.61
N ASN A 167 24.94 -14.68 24.15
CA ASN A 167 24.82 -15.38 22.87
C ASN A 167 24.53 -16.85 23.12
N THR A 168 23.59 -17.43 22.37
CA THR A 168 23.45 -18.89 22.33
C THR A 168 24.77 -19.49 21.84
N ALA A 169 25.28 -20.50 22.53
CA ALA A 169 26.47 -21.21 22.07
C ALA A 169 26.22 -21.76 20.66
N ALA A 170 27.17 -21.52 19.76
CA ALA A 170 27.12 -21.98 18.38
C ALA A 170 27.20 -23.51 18.29
#